data_AF-A0A9D9LKJ8-F1
#
_entry.id   AF-A0A9D9LKJ8-F1
#
_cell.length_a   1.000
_cell.length_b   1.000
_cell.length_c   1.000
_cell.angle_alpha   90.00
_cell.angle_beta   90.00
_cell.angle_gamma   90.00
#
_symmetry.space_group_name_H-M   'P 1'
#
loop_
_entity.id
_entity.type
_entity.pdbx_description
1 polymer ?
#
loop_
_entity_poly.entity_id
_entity_poly.type
_entity_poly.pdbx_seq_one_letter_code
_entity_poly.pdbx_strand_id
1 'polypeptide(L)'
;MDKLKTETLQTEDTLPKKESFPSRLGKLLLGKGLGYSVGRRALIFDLAVLALGFLFARCHVIFGAHPLGIALVSVLTKGVWQATLGALIGSFSLGSDGIIYAVSSAIVAVLRVLVTSRDKNGEAGVPFAESLLLRMSVATLGGFVSAVYEVLLAGLSGTSLLFGVSMILIPPALTFVFSGIFCLGISFEEFIFGNSNVFSLRERDEGERYGIIFFQLSACVFLFFVTLSMREIELLGISASYIFVSLVSLVVSKRFGPLRALAVGFTATLGLSASHAVSFALMGLCSGILFGF
;
A
#
# COMPACT_ATOMS: atom_id res chain seq x y z
N MET A 1 -25.61 -5.17 67.12
CA MET A 1 -25.60 -4.86 65.67
C MET A 1 -24.31 -4.08 65.43
N ASP A 2 -23.20 -4.81 65.31
CA ASP A 2 -22.58 -5.23 64.03
C ASP A 2 -21.82 -4.04 63.40
N LYS A 3 -20.55 -4.06 62.99
CA LYS A 3 -19.41 -5.00 62.94
C LYS A 3 -18.20 -4.07 62.68
N LEU A 4 -17.04 -4.28 63.32
CA LEU A 4 -15.75 -4.68 62.69
C LEU A 4 -15.54 -4.10 61.26
N LYS A 5 -14.39 -3.53 60.86
CA LYS A 5 -12.99 -3.82 61.20
C LYS A 5 -12.07 -2.80 60.50
N THR A 6 -10.98 -2.49 61.20
CA THR A 6 -9.62 -2.10 60.79
C THR A 6 -9.26 -2.14 59.29
N GLU A 7 -8.66 -1.05 58.79
CA GLU A 7 -7.66 -1.10 57.70
C GLU A 7 -6.49 -0.14 58.00
N THR A 8 -5.31 -0.73 58.06
CA THR A 8 -3.98 -0.14 58.20
C THR A 8 -3.52 0.48 56.87
N LEU A 9 -3.24 1.79 56.87
CA LEU A 9 -2.50 2.45 55.78
C LEU A 9 -1.02 2.03 55.84
N GLN A 10 -0.58 1.27 54.84
CA GLN A 10 0.84 1.17 54.46
C GLN A 10 1.08 2.05 53.24
N THR A 11 1.87 3.10 53.44
CA THR A 11 2.56 3.88 52.42
C THR A 11 3.68 3.04 51.82
N GLU A 12 3.63 2.77 50.51
CA GLU A 12 4.79 2.35 49.72
C GLU A 12 4.93 3.24 48.49
N ASP A 13 6.05 3.96 48.46
CA ASP A 13 6.54 4.80 47.38
C ASP A 13 6.64 4.03 46.06
N THR A 14 5.91 4.48 45.04
CA THR A 14 6.00 3.94 43.68
C THR A 14 6.95 4.80 42.83
N LEU A 15 8.23 4.42 42.83
CA LEU A 15 9.18 4.83 41.80
C LEU A 15 8.69 4.36 40.41
N PRO A 16 8.83 5.17 39.34
CA PRO A 16 8.40 4.78 38.01
C PRO A 16 9.29 3.64 37.48
N LYS A 17 8.68 2.47 37.23
CA LYS A 17 9.34 1.29 36.64
C LYS A 17 10.01 1.67 35.31
N LYS A 18 11.33 1.54 35.28
CA LYS A 18 12.18 1.66 34.09
C LYS A 18 11.88 0.48 33.15
N GLU A 19 10.94 0.65 32.22
CA GLU A 19 10.65 -0.37 31.20
C GLU A 19 11.87 -0.58 30.28
N SER A 20 12.32 -1.83 30.19
CA SER A 20 13.45 -2.24 29.36
C SER A 20 13.08 -2.22 27.87
N PHE A 21 13.96 -1.66 27.05
CA PHE A 21 13.86 -1.58 25.58
C PHE A 21 13.34 -2.85 24.84
N PRO A 22 13.73 -4.10 25.21
CA PRO A 22 13.21 -5.30 24.54
C PRO A 22 11.72 -5.55 24.78
N SER A 23 11.15 -5.11 25.91
CA SER A 23 9.71 -5.27 26.19
C SER A 23 8.83 -4.35 25.33
N ARG A 24 9.39 -3.23 24.86
CA ARG A 24 8.73 -2.26 23.97
C ARG A 24 8.76 -2.69 22.52
N LEU A 25 9.91 -3.18 22.03
CA LEU A 25 10.00 -3.78 20.70
C LEU A 25 9.07 -5.00 20.62
N GLY A 26 8.97 -5.78 21.70
CA GLY A 26 7.98 -6.84 21.87
C GLY A 26 6.55 -6.32 21.77
N LYS A 27 6.14 -5.27 22.51
CA LYS A 27 4.79 -4.68 22.39
C LYS A 27 4.52 -3.90 21.10
N LEU A 28 5.54 -3.63 20.29
CA LEU A 28 5.42 -2.81 19.06
C LEU A 28 5.51 -3.69 17.81
N LEU A 29 6.25 -4.80 17.86
CA LEU A 29 6.20 -5.93 16.93
C LEU A 29 5.01 -6.86 17.22
N LEU A 30 4.76 -7.17 18.50
CA LEU A 30 3.60 -7.88 19.03
C LEU A 30 2.69 -6.90 19.76
N GLY A 31 2.27 -5.83 19.08
CA GLY A 31 1.12 -5.04 19.52
C GLY A 31 0.08 -5.92 20.21
N LYS A 32 -0.59 -5.40 21.24
CA LYS A 32 -1.96 -5.84 21.61
C LYS A 32 -2.91 -5.66 20.40
N GLY A 33 -2.57 -6.27 19.26
CA GLY A 33 -2.60 -5.62 17.96
C GLY A 33 -2.36 -6.61 16.80
N LEU A 34 -2.41 -7.92 17.07
CA LEU A 34 -3.44 -8.72 16.39
C LEU A 34 -4.79 -8.12 16.80
N GLY A 35 -5.09 -6.93 16.26
CA GLY A 35 -6.42 -6.37 16.26
C GLY A 35 -7.23 -7.23 15.32
N TYR A 36 -7.47 -8.48 15.70
CA TYR A 36 -8.56 -9.26 15.19
C TYR A 36 -9.81 -8.48 15.58
N SER A 37 -10.24 -7.57 14.71
CA SER A 37 -11.67 -7.43 14.56
C SER A 37 -12.11 -8.79 14.02
N VAL A 38 -12.70 -9.59 14.90
CA VAL A 38 -13.21 -10.92 14.56
C VAL A 38 -14.40 -10.69 13.64
N GLY A 39 -14.12 -10.53 12.34
CA GLY A 39 -15.09 -10.17 11.34
C GLY A 39 -14.57 -10.55 9.96
N ARG A 40 -15.44 -11.17 9.15
CA ARG A 40 -15.13 -11.64 7.79
C ARG A 40 -14.50 -10.55 6.91
N ARG A 41 -14.87 -9.28 7.13
CA ARG A 41 -14.37 -8.12 6.38
C ARG A 41 -12.90 -7.80 6.66
N ALA A 42 -12.44 -7.89 7.91
CA ALA A 42 -11.05 -7.61 8.24
C ALA A 42 -10.10 -8.70 7.71
N LEU A 43 -10.54 -9.95 7.72
CA LEU A 43 -9.76 -11.04 7.12
C LEU A 43 -9.63 -10.86 5.60
N ILE A 44 -10.70 -10.44 4.91
CA ILE A 44 -10.65 -10.13 3.48
C ILE A 44 -9.70 -8.96 3.22
N PHE A 45 -9.76 -7.91 4.04
CA PHE A 45 -8.85 -6.76 3.95
C PHE A 45 -7.39 -7.19 4.10
N ASP A 46 -7.06 -7.95 5.14
CA ASP A 46 -5.70 -8.41 5.42
C ASP A 46 -5.16 -9.29 4.29
N LEU A 47 -5.97 -10.22 3.78
CA LEU A 47 -5.61 -11.04 2.62
C LEU A 47 -5.42 -10.20 1.36
N ALA A 48 -6.26 -9.18 1.13
CA ALA A 48 -6.13 -8.30 -0.03
C ALA A 48 -4.85 -7.46 0.03
N VAL A 49 -4.51 -6.91 1.20
CA VAL A 49 -3.27 -6.15 1.40
C VAL A 49 -2.04 -7.05 1.26
N LEU A 50 -2.10 -8.27 1.78
CA LEU A 50 -1.04 -9.27 1.61
C LEU A 50 -0.84 -9.64 0.14
N ALA A 51 -1.93 -9.95 -0.57
CA ALA A 51 -1.89 -10.27 -2.00
C ALA A 51 -1.35 -9.09 -2.82
N LEU A 52 -1.75 -7.87 -2.49
CA LEU A 52 -1.25 -6.66 -3.14
C LEU A 52 0.25 -6.47 -2.90
N GLY A 53 0.72 -6.66 -1.66
CA GLY A 53 2.15 -6.62 -1.33
C GLY A 53 2.94 -7.66 -2.12
N PHE A 54 2.42 -8.88 -2.23
CA PHE A 54 3.01 -9.95 -3.04
C PHE A 54 3.13 -9.58 -4.52
N LEU A 55 2.04 -9.11 -5.13
CA LEU A 55 2.01 -8.72 -6.53
C LEU A 55 2.96 -7.55 -6.82
N PHE A 56 2.94 -6.53 -5.96
CA PHE A 56 3.73 -5.32 -6.16
C PHE A 56 5.22 -5.56 -6.01
N ALA A 57 5.64 -6.45 -5.09
CA ALA A 57 7.04 -6.82 -4.98
C ALA A 57 7.56 -7.56 -6.24
N ARG A 58 6.70 -8.31 -6.93
CA ARG A 58 7.05 -9.01 -8.17
C ARG A 58 7.03 -8.13 -9.40
N CYS A 59 6.44 -6.93 -9.32
CA CYS A 59 6.29 -6.08 -10.48
C CYS A 59 7.58 -5.32 -10.79
N HIS A 60 8.17 -5.67 -11.92
CA HIS A 60 9.30 -4.96 -12.51
C HIS A 60 8.83 -3.68 -13.20
N VAL A 61 9.59 -2.58 -13.01
CA VAL A 61 9.29 -1.27 -13.61
C VAL A 61 10.31 -0.93 -14.70
N ILE A 62 11.21 0.03 -14.49
CA ILE A 62 12.21 0.48 -15.48
C ILE A 62 13.59 0.00 -14.99
N PHE A 63 14.45 -0.43 -15.91
CA PHE A 63 15.86 -0.80 -15.68
C PHE A 63 16.13 -1.92 -14.67
N GLY A 64 15.24 -2.89 -14.45
CA GLY A 64 15.46 -3.98 -13.48
C GLY A 64 14.78 -3.75 -12.13
N ALA A 65 14.23 -2.56 -11.88
CA ALA A 65 13.81 -2.13 -10.54
C ALA A 65 12.45 -2.68 -10.10
N HIS A 66 12.34 -3.07 -8.83
CA HIS A 66 11.10 -3.48 -8.15
C HIS A 66 10.66 -2.49 -7.05
N PRO A 67 10.32 -1.22 -7.38
CA PRO A 67 10.07 -0.16 -6.42
C PRO A 67 8.68 -0.23 -5.74
N LEU A 68 7.76 -1.01 -6.32
CA LEU A 68 6.33 -0.99 -5.96
C LEU A 68 6.05 -1.55 -4.57
N GLY A 69 6.75 -2.62 -4.16
CA GLY A 69 6.65 -3.16 -2.81
C GLY A 69 7.06 -2.14 -1.75
N ILE A 70 8.20 -1.46 -1.97
CA ILE A 70 8.70 -0.40 -1.09
C ILE A 70 7.71 0.76 -0.99
N ALA A 71 7.17 1.21 -2.12
CA ALA A 71 6.20 2.30 -2.16
C ALA A 71 4.91 1.97 -1.41
N LEU A 72 4.40 0.73 -1.55
CA LEU A 72 3.19 0.26 -0.89
C LEU A 72 3.38 0.14 0.63
N VAL A 73 4.47 -0.49 1.07
CA VAL A 73 4.80 -0.58 2.50
C VAL A 73 5.00 0.81 3.09
N SER A 74 5.48 1.79 2.30
CA SER A 74 5.67 3.15 2.76
C SER A 74 4.38 3.96 2.91
N VAL A 75 3.40 3.76 2.02
CA VAL A 75 2.19 4.61 1.98
C VAL A 75 1.11 4.20 3.00
N LEU A 76 1.00 2.89 3.28
CA LEU A 76 -0.10 2.33 4.07
C LEU A 76 -0.10 2.82 5.53
N THR A 77 -1.28 3.13 6.09
CA THR A 77 -1.46 3.41 7.53
C THR A 77 -1.97 2.19 8.29
N LYS A 78 -2.76 1.36 7.61
CA LYS A 78 -3.32 0.11 8.12
C LYS A 78 -2.80 -1.04 7.26
N GLY A 79 -2.60 -2.21 7.85
CA GLY A 79 -2.15 -3.38 7.10
C GLY A 79 -0.66 -3.38 6.74
N VAL A 80 0.17 -2.55 7.38
CA VAL A 80 1.61 -2.40 7.03
C VAL A 80 2.35 -3.73 7.16
N TRP A 81 2.07 -4.49 8.21
CA TRP A 81 2.69 -5.81 8.41
C TRP A 81 2.24 -6.83 7.37
N GLN A 82 0.96 -6.85 7.02
CA GLN A 82 0.39 -7.70 5.97
C GLN A 82 1.04 -7.36 4.61
N ALA A 83 1.18 -6.08 4.29
CA ALA A 83 1.84 -5.62 3.08
C ALA A 83 3.33 -5.98 3.08
N THR A 84 4.00 -5.86 4.23
CA THR A 84 5.42 -6.22 4.38
C THR A 84 5.60 -7.73 4.20
N LEU A 85 4.77 -8.56 4.82
CA LEU A 85 4.79 -10.01 4.65
C LEU A 85 4.53 -10.40 3.19
N GLY A 86 3.51 -9.79 2.57
CA GLY A 86 3.25 -9.96 1.14
C GLY A 86 4.47 -9.61 0.30
N ALA A 87 5.06 -8.44 0.54
CA ALA A 87 6.23 -7.97 -0.20
C ALA A 87 7.47 -8.86 0.01
N LEU A 88 7.68 -9.39 1.22
CA LEU A 88 8.73 -10.36 1.51
C LEU A 88 8.52 -11.65 0.70
N ILE A 89 7.33 -12.24 0.77
CA ILE A 89 7.01 -13.47 0.03
C ILE A 89 7.14 -13.24 -1.48
N GLY A 90 6.64 -12.10 -1.98
CA GLY A 90 6.73 -11.73 -3.39
C GLY A 90 8.19 -11.56 -3.84
N SER A 91 9.00 -10.86 -3.05
CA SER A 91 10.41 -10.67 -3.33
C SER A 91 11.17 -12.01 -3.31
N PHE A 92 10.97 -12.86 -2.31
CA PHE A 92 11.62 -14.19 -2.27
C PHE A 92 11.23 -15.09 -3.45
N SER A 93 10.02 -14.93 -4.00
CA SER A 93 9.61 -15.69 -5.18
C SER A 93 10.40 -15.35 -6.46
N LEU A 94 11.13 -14.23 -6.47
CA LEU A 94 12.03 -13.84 -7.56
C LEU A 94 13.41 -14.54 -7.50
N GLY A 95 13.69 -15.34 -6.45
CA GLY A 95 14.96 -16.05 -6.30
C GLY A 95 16.06 -15.19 -5.67
N SER A 96 17.32 -15.38 -6.10
CA SER A 96 18.51 -14.70 -5.55
C SER A 96 18.41 -13.18 -5.65
N ASP A 97 17.85 -12.70 -6.75
CA ASP A 97 17.79 -11.28 -7.09
C ASP A 97 16.71 -10.57 -6.25
N GLY A 98 15.77 -11.35 -5.71
CA GLY A 98 14.70 -10.90 -4.83
C GLY A 98 15.12 -10.49 -3.42
N ILE A 99 16.28 -10.98 -2.95
CA ILE A 99 16.68 -10.85 -1.53
C ILE A 99 16.85 -9.37 -1.14
N ILE A 100 17.42 -8.55 -2.02
CA ILE A 100 17.64 -7.14 -1.72
C ILE A 100 16.32 -6.37 -1.58
N TYR A 101 15.29 -6.72 -2.36
CA TYR A 101 13.97 -6.09 -2.29
C TYR A 101 13.22 -6.52 -1.03
N ALA A 102 13.41 -7.77 -0.59
CA ALA A 102 12.90 -8.26 0.68
C ALA A 102 13.52 -7.48 1.85
N VAL A 103 14.85 -7.36 1.87
CA VAL A 103 15.59 -6.61 2.89
C VAL A 103 15.19 -5.13 2.88
N SER A 104 15.09 -4.51 1.71
CA SER A 104 14.71 -3.10 1.59
C SER A 104 13.29 -2.85 2.08
N SER A 105 12.35 -3.76 1.81
CA SER A 105 10.97 -3.69 2.33
C SER A 105 10.93 -3.86 3.86
N ALA A 106 11.76 -4.74 4.42
CA ALA A 106 11.89 -4.91 5.86
C ALA A 106 12.50 -3.67 6.54
N ILE A 107 13.56 -3.10 5.95
CA ILE A 107 14.18 -1.85 6.43
C ILE A 107 13.16 -0.72 6.44
N VAL A 108 12.36 -0.59 5.38
CA VAL A 108 11.28 0.40 5.31
C VAL A 108 10.29 0.21 6.46
N ALA A 109 9.81 -1.02 6.71
CA ALA A 109 8.89 -1.29 7.81
C ALA A 109 9.51 -0.92 9.18
N VAL A 110 10.78 -1.26 9.40
CA VAL A 110 11.53 -0.90 10.63
C VAL A 110 11.72 0.61 10.75
N LEU A 111 12.13 1.28 9.68
CA LEU A 111 12.30 2.74 9.67
C LEU A 111 10.99 3.44 9.98
N ARG A 112 9.87 2.96 9.45
CA ARG A 112 8.55 3.50 9.78
C ARG A 112 8.20 3.34 11.25
N VAL A 113 8.46 2.16 11.81
CA VAL A 113 8.33 1.92 13.25
C VAL A 113 9.16 2.91 14.09
N LEU A 114 10.39 3.19 13.66
CA LEU A 114 11.28 4.13 14.35
C LEU A 114 10.86 5.59 14.20
N VAL A 115 10.31 5.94 13.03
CA VAL A 115 9.91 7.31 12.67
C VAL A 115 8.51 7.67 13.16
N THR A 116 7.67 6.68 13.50
CA THR A 116 6.40 6.93 14.18
C THR A 116 6.66 7.72 15.45
N SER A 117 6.39 9.03 15.38
CA SER A 117 6.67 9.97 16.44
C SER A 117 5.75 9.70 17.62
N ARG A 118 6.31 9.75 18.83
CA ARG A 118 5.53 9.97 20.05
C ARG A 118 4.73 11.26 19.89
N ASP A 119 3.51 11.27 20.40
CA ASP A 119 2.74 12.50 20.46
C ASP A 119 3.47 13.53 21.32
N LYS A 120 3.22 14.83 21.11
CA LYS A 120 3.89 15.93 21.86
C LYS A 120 3.73 15.81 23.38
N ASN A 121 2.74 15.02 23.83
CA ASN A 121 2.42 14.75 25.22
C ASN A 121 3.12 13.49 25.79
N GLY A 122 4.01 12.85 25.04
CA GLY A 122 4.71 11.64 25.48
C GLY A 122 3.88 10.35 25.41
N GLU A 123 2.62 10.45 24.96
CA GLU A 123 1.78 9.30 24.66
C GLU A 123 2.29 8.56 23.40
N ALA A 124 2.07 7.25 23.37
CA ALA A 124 2.41 6.43 22.21
C ALA A 124 1.54 6.89 21.03
N GLY A 125 2.16 7.56 20.05
CA GLY A 125 1.49 7.93 18.81
C GLY A 125 0.91 6.70 18.13
N VAL A 126 -0.19 6.88 17.39
CA VAL A 126 -0.78 5.79 16.60
C VAL A 126 0.30 5.28 15.64
N PRO A 127 0.63 3.97 15.65
CA PRO A 127 1.67 3.43 14.79
C PRO A 127 1.37 3.72 13.33
N PHE A 128 2.39 4.08 12.56
CA PHE A 128 2.31 4.36 11.12
C PHE A 128 1.50 5.59 10.72
N ALA A 129 1.21 6.49 11.66
CA ALA A 129 0.50 7.75 11.43
C ALA A 129 1.41 8.93 11.04
N GLU A 130 2.68 8.69 10.71
CA GLU A 130 3.60 9.76 10.27
C GLU A 130 3.12 10.51 9.02
N SER A 131 3.63 11.74 8.85
CA SER A 131 3.32 12.62 7.72
C SER A 131 3.72 11.99 6.37
N LEU A 132 3.07 12.43 5.29
CA LEU A 132 3.37 11.93 3.94
C LEU A 132 4.84 12.14 3.55
N LEU A 133 5.43 13.28 3.94
CA LEU A 133 6.84 13.60 3.69
C LEU A 133 7.78 12.58 4.36
N LEU A 134 7.48 12.16 5.60
CA LEU A 134 8.25 11.12 6.28
C LEU A 134 8.11 9.77 5.58
N ARG A 135 6.90 9.42 5.12
CA ARG A 135 6.69 8.18 4.35
C ARG A 135 7.46 8.16 3.04
N MET A 136 7.46 9.26 2.30
CA MET A 136 8.26 9.41 1.08
C MET A 136 9.76 9.33 1.38
N SER A 137 10.21 9.93 2.49
CA SER A 137 11.61 9.86 2.90
C SER A 137 12.03 8.43 3.21
N VAL A 138 11.20 7.66 3.92
CA VAL A 138 11.46 6.25 4.19
C VAL A 138 11.45 5.41 2.90
N ALA A 139 10.53 5.68 1.97
CA ALA A 139 10.53 5.03 0.65
C ALA A 139 11.83 5.30 -0.12
N THR A 140 12.31 6.54 -0.08
CA THR A 140 13.58 6.96 -0.69
C THR A 140 14.76 6.22 -0.07
N LEU A 141 14.79 6.06 1.25
CA LEU A 141 15.84 5.30 1.95
C LEU A 141 15.82 3.81 1.58
N GLY A 142 14.63 3.19 1.53
CA GLY A 142 14.51 1.81 1.06
C GLY A 142 15.02 1.63 -0.37
N GLY A 143 14.67 2.56 -1.24
CA GLY A 143 15.17 2.63 -2.61
C GLY A 143 16.68 2.84 -2.71
N PHE A 144 17.22 3.73 -1.89
CA PHE A 144 18.65 4.01 -1.81
C PHE A 144 19.46 2.77 -1.37
N VAL A 145 18.96 1.99 -0.41
CA VAL A 145 19.61 0.74 0.00
C VAL A 145 19.71 -0.25 -1.16
N SER A 146 18.63 -0.40 -1.93
CA SER A 146 18.64 -1.24 -3.14
C SER A 146 19.61 -0.70 -4.20
N ALA A 147 19.67 0.62 -4.40
CA ALA A 147 20.58 1.26 -5.33
C ALA A 147 22.06 1.03 -4.97
N VAL A 148 22.41 1.21 -3.70
CA VAL A 148 23.77 0.99 -3.20
C VAL A 148 24.16 -0.48 -3.37
N TYR A 149 23.26 -1.41 -3.06
CA TYR A 149 23.52 -2.84 -3.23
C TYR A 149 23.82 -3.20 -4.69
N GLU A 150 23.03 -2.68 -5.64
CA GLU A 150 23.25 -2.94 -7.06
C GLU A 150 24.62 -2.40 -7.52
N VAL A 151 24.99 -1.19 -7.09
CA VAL A 151 26.31 -0.62 -7.41
C VAL A 151 27.45 -1.43 -6.79
N LEU A 152 27.26 -2.00 -5.60
CA LEU A 152 28.27 -2.84 -4.95
C LEU A 152 28.44 -4.19 -5.65
N LEU A 153 27.36 -4.78 -6.17
CA LEU A 153 27.42 -6.07 -6.86
C LEU A 153 27.88 -5.95 -8.32
N ALA A 154 27.25 -5.07 -9.09
CA ALA A 154 27.47 -4.96 -10.53
C ALA A 154 28.60 -3.96 -10.88
N GLY A 155 29.08 -3.21 -9.89
CA GLY A 155 30.04 -2.13 -10.09
C GLY A 155 29.41 -0.87 -10.68
N LEU A 156 30.26 0.12 -10.95
CA LEU A 156 29.82 1.43 -11.42
C LEU A 156 29.67 1.43 -12.95
N SER A 157 28.51 0.98 -13.41
CA SER A 157 28.12 0.94 -14.82
C SER A 157 26.96 1.89 -15.13
N GLY A 158 26.77 2.25 -16.41
CA GLY A 158 25.65 3.09 -16.82
C GLY A 158 24.28 2.49 -16.48
N THR A 159 24.13 1.17 -16.56
CA THR A 159 22.90 0.46 -16.20
C THR A 159 22.66 0.45 -14.70
N SER A 160 23.69 0.24 -13.88
CA SER A 160 23.58 0.27 -12.42
C SER A 160 23.28 1.68 -11.90
N LEU A 161 23.80 2.72 -12.57
CA LEU A 161 23.44 4.11 -12.27
C LEU A 161 21.97 4.41 -12.59
N LEU A 162 21.47 3.99 -13.75
CA LEU A 162 20.07 4.18 -14.13
C LEU A 162 19.11 3.41 -13.22
N PHE A 163 19.48 2.18 -12.83
CA PHE A 163 18.78 1.41 -11.81
C PHE A 163 18.76 2.18 -10.47
N GLY A 164 19.92 2.66 -10.02
CA GLY A 164 20.03 3.36 -8.75
C GLY A 164 19.20 4.64 -8.71
N VAL A 165 19.26 5.46 -9.76
CA VAL A 165 18.42 6.66 -9.91
C VAL A 165 16.94 6.28 -9.88
N SER A 166 16.55 5.20 -10.55
CA SER A 166 15.17 4.73 -10.57
C SER A 166 14.70 4.26 -9.20
N MET A 167 15.51 3.49 -8.48
CA MET A 167 15.18 3.06 -7.13
C MET A 167 15.16 4.22 -6.13
N ILE A 168 15.88 5.32 -6.35
CA ILE A 168 15.80 6.49 -5.46
C ILE A 168 14.55 7.33 -5.76
N LEU A 169 14.19 7.53 -7.04
CA LEU A 169 13.13 8.47 -7.44
C LEU A 169 11.74 7.84 -7.54
N ILE A 170 11.64 6.59 -7.99
CA ILE A 170 10.34 5.97 -8.28
C ILE A 170 9.58 5.62 -7.00
N PRO A 171 10.16 4.97 -5.97
CA PRO A 171 9.43 4.67 -4.74
C PRO A 171 8.77 5.89 -4.07
N PRO A 172 9.45 7.02 -3.82
CA PRO A 172 8.80 8.18 -3.20
C PRO A 172 7.72 8.80 -4.10
N ALA A 173 7.92 8.83 -5.42
CA ALA A 173 6.90 9.32 -6.35
C ALA A 173 5.65 8.44 -6.31
N LEU A 174 5.80 7.12 -6.30
CA LEU A 174 4.69 6.18 -6.16
C LEU A 174 4.02 6.27 -4.78
N THR A 175 4.79 6.47 -3.70
CA THR A 175 4.23 6.71 -2.37
C THR A 175 3.37 7.98 -2.35
N PHE A 176 3.81 9.05 -3.02
CA PHE A 176 3.02 10.27 -3.17
C PHE A 176 1.73 9.99 -3.95
N VAL A 177 1.82 9.38 -5.14
CA VAL A 177 0.64 9.08 -5.95
C VAL A 177 -0.33 8.17 -5.18
N PHE A 178 0.14 7.06 -4.63
CA PHE A 178 -0.73 6.14 -3.88
C PHE A 178 -1.33 6.77 -2.61
N SER A 179 -0.74 7.84 -2.06
CA SER A 179 -1.35 8.57 -0.95
C SER A 179 -2.71 9.15 -1.30
N GLY A 180 -2.97 9.43 -2.58
CA GLY A 180 -4.27 9.85 -3.07
C GLY A 180 -5.36 8.81 -2.80
N ILE A 181 -5.01 7.51 -2.76
CA ILE A 181 -5.93 6.42 -2.43
C ILE A 181 -5.97 6.18 -0.92
N PHE A 182 -4.80 6.05 -0.29
CA PHE A 182 -4.70 5.55 1.09
C PHE A 182 -4.76 6.64 2.17
N CYS A 183 -4.58 7.92 1.82
CA CYS A 183 -4.51 9.04 2.77
C CYS A 183 -5.65 10.06 2.62
N LEU A 184 -6.26 10.24 1.44
CA LEU A 184 -7.36 11.22 1.23
C LEU A 184 -8.73 10.79 1.82
N GLY A 185 -8.71 9.96 2.86
CA GLY A 185 -9.89 9.68 3.67
C GLY A 185 -10.88 8.69 3.04
N ILE A 186 -10.49 7.96 2.00
CA ILE A 186 -11.15 6.71 1.59
C ILE A 186 -10.28 5.60 2.17
N SER A 187 -10.78 4.87 3.17
CA SER A 187 -10.04 3.72 3.66
C SER A 187 -9.90 2.68 2.53
N PHE A 188 -8.78 1.95 2.44
CA PHE A 188 -8.67 0.87 1.43
C PHE A 188 -9.78 -0.18 1.59
N GLU A 189 -10.34 -0.29 2.79
CA GLU A 189 -11.58 -1.01 3.07
C GLU A 189 -12.79 -0.43 2.31
N GLU A 190 -13.02 0.88 2.36
CA GLU A 190 -14.04 1.56 1.54
C GLU A 190 -13.79 1.47 0.03
N PHE A 191 -12.53 1.41 -0.40
CA PHE A 191 -12.18 1.17 -1.80
C PHE A 191 -12.54 -0.26 -2.23
N ILE A 192 -12.18 -1.28 -1.43
CA ILE A 192 -12.48 -2.70 -1.72
C ILE A 192 -13.98 -2.98 -1.68
N PHE A 193 -14.67 -2.53 -0.62
CA PHE A 193 -16.09 -2.80 -0.43
C PHE A 193 -16.99 -1.82 -1.18
N GLY A 194 -16.42 -0.70 -1.63
CA GLY A 194 -17.05 0.29 -2.50
C GLY A 194 -18.25 0.96 -1.82
N ASN A 195 -17.99 1.95 -0.98
CA ASN A 195 -19.04 2.80 -0.42
C ASN A 195 -19.34 3.98 -1.37
N SER A 196 -20.48 3.95 -2.05
CA SER A 196 -20.90 4.99 -3.01
C SER A 196 -21.16 6.35 -2.35
N ASN A 197 -21.46 6.38 -1.06
CA ASN A 197 -21.79 7.62 -0.33
C ASN A 197 -20.56 8.53 -0.10
N VAL A 198 -19.35 8.00 -0.25
CA VAL A 198 -18.11 8.78 -0.08
C VAL A 198 -17.87 9.72 -1.26
N PHE A 199 -18.41 9.40 -2.43
CA PHE A 199 -18.29 10.20 -3.65
C PHE A 199 -19.39 11.24 -3.83
N SER A 200 -20.53 11.09 -3.15
CA SER A 200 -21.70 11.98 -3.29
C SER A 200 -21.76 13.12 -2.25
N LEU A 201 -21.02 13.02 -1.14
CA LEU A 201 -21.10 13.99 -0.03
C LEU A 201 -19.98 15.05 -0.02
N ARG A 202 -18.98 14.97 -0.90
CA ARG A 202 -17.76 15.83 -0.91
C ARG A 202 -17.62 16.74 -2.15
N GLU A 203 -18.75 17.18 -2.72
CA GLU A 203 -18.76 18.05 -3.91
C GLU A 203 -18.93 19.55 -3.59
N ARG A 204 -18.70 20.01 -2.35
CA ARG A 204 -19.07 21.39 -1.97
C ARG A 204 -17.95 22.41 -1.84
N ASP A 205 -16.67 22.02 -1.74
CA ASP A 205 -15.56 22.99 -1.70
C ASP A 205 -14.56 22.85 -2.86
N GLU A 206 -14.04 23.96 -3.39
CA GLU A 206 -13.07 23.97 -4.51
C GLU A 206 -11.76 23.22 -4.20
N GLY A 207 -11.36 23.16 -2.91
CA GLY A 207 -10.26 22.31 -2.45
C GLY A 207 -10.53 20.81 -2.57
N GLU A 208 -11.80 20.39 -2.52
CA GLU A 208 -12.20 18.99 -2.67
C GLU A 208 -12.13 18.51 -4.13
N ARG A 209 -12.32 19.41 -5.11
CA ARG A 209 -12.17 19.07 -6.55
C ARG A 209 -10.77 18.59 -6.89
N TYR A 210 -9.74 19.27 -6.38
CA TYR A 210 -8.35 18.84 -6.56
C TYR A 210 -8.09 17.48 -5.89
N GLY A 211 -8.68 17.24 -4.71
CA GLY A 211 -8.61 15.95 -4.03
C GLY A 211 -9.24 14.80 -4.82
N ILE A 212 -10.40 15.04 -5.46
CA ILE A 212 -11.07 14.04 -6.30
C ILE A 212 -10.26 13.73 -7.56
N ILE A 213 -9.74 14.75 -8.24
CA ILE A 213 -8.90 14.55 -9.44
C ILE A 213 -7.63 13.77 -9.06
N PHE A 214 -6.98 14.14 -7.95
CA PHE A 214 -5.81 13.42 -7.47
C PHE A 214 -6.12 11.98 -7.11
N PHE A 215 -7.25 11.71 -6.43
CA PHE A 215 -7.72 10.35 -6.16
C PHE A 215 -7.93 9.54 -7.44
N GLN A 216 -8.62 10.11 -8.44
CA GLN A 216 -8.90 9.42 -9.70
C GLN A 216 -7.62 9.09 -10.47
N LEU A 217 -6.70 10.06 -10.57
CA LEU A 217 -5.41 9.85 -11.20
C LEU A 217 -4.60 8.77 -10.46
N SER A 218 -4.59 8.82 -9.13
CA SER A 218 -3.92 7.83 -8.29
C SER A 218 -4.51 6.44 -8.46
N ALA A 219 -5.84 6.33 -8.54
CA ALA A 219 -6.54 5.07 -8.78
C ALA A 219 -6.21 4.49 -10.18
N CYS A 220 -6.17 5.31 -11.23
CA CYS A 220 -5.77 4.86 -12.56
C CYS A 220 -4.31 4.37 -12.58
N VAL A 221 -3.38 5.12 -11.97
CA VAL A 221 -1.97 4.70 -11.88
C VAL A 221 -1.82 3.43 -11.07
N PHE A 222 -2.55 3.31 -9.96
CA PHE A 222 -2.56 2.10 -9.14
C PHE A 222 -3.09 0.88 -9.90
N LEU A 223 -4.22 1.01 -10.60
CA LEU A 223 -4.80 -0.05 -11.42
C LEU A 223 -3.89 -0.46 -12.59
N PHE A 224 -3.20 0.50 -13.19
CA PHE A 224 -2.16 0.23 -14.19
C PHE A 224 -1.06 -0.67 -13.60
N PHE A 225 -0.51 -0.33 -12.43
CA PHE A 225 0.54 -1.14 -11.81
C PHE A 225 0.04 -2.49 -11.30
N VAL A 226 -1.18 -2.59 -10.78
CA VAL A 226 -1.80 -3.90 -10.45
C VAL A 226 -1.90 -4.76 -11.69
N THR A 227 -2.40 -4.21 -12.80
CA THR A 227 -2.52 -4.94 -14.07
C THR A 227 -1.15 -5.41 -14.58
N LEU A 228 -0.14 -4.53 -14.51
CA LEU A 228 1.23 -4.85 -14.89
C LEU A 228 1.82 -5.96 -14.00
N SER A 229 1.55 -5.91 -12.69
CA SER A 229 2.00 -6.92 -11.70
C SER A 229 1.40 -8.31 -11.98
N MET A 230 0.20 -8.36 -12.56
CA MET A 230 -0.50 -9.61 -12.87
C MET A 230 -0.16 -10.18 -14.25
N ARG A 231 0.69 -9.51 -15.04
CA ARG A 231 1.02 -9.90 -16.42
C ARG A 231 1.59 -11.32 -16.52
N GLU A 232 2.44 -11.70 -15.57
CA GLU A 232 3.13 -13.00 -15.55
C GLU A 232 2.27 -14.13 -14.99
N ILE A 233 1.06 -13.83 -14.51
CA ILE A 233 0.17 -14.82 -13.91
C ILE A 233 -0.82 -15.28 -14.97
N GLU A 234 -0.76 -16.56 -15.30
CA GLU A 234 -1.73 -17.21 -16.18
C GLU A 234 -2.62 -18.16 -15.35
N LEU A 235 -3.94 -18.01 -15.50
CA LEU A 235 -4.93 -18.94 -14.96
C LEU A 235 -5.56 -19.69 -16.12
N LEU A 236 -5.30 -21.00 -16.19
CA LEU A 236 -5.90 -21.89 -17.19
C LEU A 236 -5.66 -21.42 -18.65
N GLY A 237 -4.47 -20.85 -18.92
CA GLY A 237 -4.10 -20.32 -20.24
C GLY A 237 -4.66 -18.93 -20.56
N ILE A 238 -5.35 -18.29 -19.62
CA ILE A 238 -5.82 -16.89 -19.74
C ILE A 238 -4.98 -16.01 -18.82
N SER A 239 -4.46 -14.90 -19.34
CA SER A 239 -3.71 -13.95 -18.52
C SER A 239 -4.60 -13.32 -17.45
N ALA A 240 -4.16 -13.39 -16.20
CA ALA A 240 -4.87 -12.86 -15.05
C ALA A 240 -5.06 -11.33 -15.14
N SER A 241 -4.15 -10.63 -15.82
CA SER A 241 -4.25 -9.19 -16.06
C SER A 241 -5.47 -8.83 -16.91
N TYR A 242 -5.81 -9.62 -17.93
CA TYR A 242 -7.00 -9.42 -18.76
C TYR A 242 -8.30 -9.68 -18.01
N ILE A 243 -8.33 -10.73 -17.19
CA ILE A 243 -9.48 -11.03 -16.33
C ILE A 243 -9.69 -9.89 -15.32
N PHE A 244 -8.60 -9.43 -14.70
CA PHE A 244 -8.63 -8.33 -13.73
C PHE A 244 -9.18 -7.04 -14.37
N VAL A 245 -8.64 -6.62 -15.52
CA VAL A 245 -9.10 -5.39 -16.18
C VAL A 245 -10.56 -5.50 -16.62
N SER A 246 -10.97 -6.67 -17.12
CA SER A 246 -12.38 -6.93 -17.48
C SER A 246 -13.30 -6.72 -16.28
N LEU A 247 -12.96 -7.32 -15.13
CA LEU A 247 -13.75 -7.21 -13.90
C LEU A 247 -13.78 -5.77 -13.37
N VAL A 248 -12.63 -5.11 -13.32
CA VAL A 248 -12.54 -3.70 -12.87
C VAL A 248 -13.37 -2.80 -13.79
N SER A 249 -13.25 -2.95 -15.10
CA SER A 249 -14.01 -2.16 -16.07
C SER A 249 -15.51 -2.36 -15.89
N LEU A 250 -15.96 -3.59 -15.63
CA LEU A 250 -17.37 -3.93 -15.40
C LEU A 250 -17.90 -3.36 -14.08
N VAL A 251 -17.11 -3.42 -13.00
CA VAL A 251 -17.46 -2.81 -11.71
C VAL A 251 -17.53 -1.30 -11.81
N VAL A 252 -16.55 -0.68 -12.48
CA VAL A 252 -16.52 0.77 -12.71
C VAL A 252 -17.67 1.20 -13.59
N SER A 253 -17.99 0.43 -14.64
CA SER A 253 -19.07 0.76 -15.55
C SER A 253 -20.42 0.75 -14.85
N LYS A 254 -20.67 -0.24 -14.00
CA LYS A 254 -21.90 -0.34 -13.20
C LYS A 254 -22.04 0.79 -12.17
N ARG A 255 -20.94 1.24 -11.57
CA ARG A 255 -20.98 2.20 -10.43
C ARG A 255 -20.79 3.65 -10.83
N PHE A 256 -20.01 3.90 -11.89
CA PHE A 256 -19.53 5.24 -12.23
C PHE A 256 -19.79 5.62 -13.70
N GLY A 257 -20.41 4.73 -14.48
CA GLY A 257 -20.84 4.99 -15.84
C GLY A 257 -19.78 4.71 -16.93
N PRO A 258 -20.19 4.80 -18.20
CA PRO A 258 -19.42 4.32 -19.36
C PRO A 258 -18.12 5.09 -19.62
N LEU A 259 -18.11 6.42 -19.46
CA LEU A 259 -16.92 7.23 -19.74
C LEU A 259 -15.76 6.94 -18.77
N ARG A 260 -16.06 6.74 -17.49
CA ARG A 260 -15.06 6.39 -16.48
C ARG A 260 -14.57 4.95 -16.66
N ALA A 261 -15.46 4.04 -17.06
CA ALA A 261 -15.08 2.67 -17.39
C ALA A 261 -14.19 2.58 -18.63
N LEU A 262 -14.45 3.40 -19.66
CA LEU A 262 -13.57 3.53 -20.83
C LEU A 262 -12.17 4.00 -20.41
N ALA A 263 -12.09 5.07 -19.61
CA ALA A 263 -10.82 5.62 -19.16
C ALA A 263 -10.02 4.62 -18.31
N VAL A 264 -10.68 3.91 -17.39
CA VAL A 264 -10.05 2.87 -16.57
C VAL A 264 -9.62 1.67 -17.41
N GLY A 265 -10.48 1.19 -18.31
CA GLY A 265 -10.16 0.09 -19.21
C GLY A 265 -8.95 0.39 -20.09
N PHE A 266 -8.89 1.59 -20.67
CA PHE A 266 -7.76 2.08 -21.45
C PHE A 266 -6.49 2.17 -20.60
N THR A 267 -6.54 2.94 -19.50
CA THR A 267 -5.35 3.22 -18.68
C THR A 267 -4.79 1.97 -18.03
N ALA A 268 -5.62 1.06 -17.52
CA ALA A 268 -5.16 -0.16 -16.87
C ALA A 268 -4.41 -1.10 -17.84
N THR A 269 -4.74 -1.09 -19.13
CA THR A 269 -4.17 -2.01 -20.14
C THR A 269 -3.07 -1.40 -21.02
N LEU A 270 -2.87 -0.08 -20.96
CA LEU A 270 -1.75 0.59 -21.63
C LEU A 270 -0.40 -0.07 -21.35
N GLY A 271 -0.21 -0.60 -20.14
CA GLY A 271 1.04 -1.24 -19.72
C GLY A 271 1.27 -2.62 -20.33
N LEU A 272 0.24 -3.23 -20.93
CA LEU A 272 0.32 -4.54 -21.58
C LEU A 272 0.51 -4.40 -23.09
N SER A 273 -0.34 -3.61 -23.75
CA SER A 273 -0.28 -3.34 -25.18
C SER A 273 -1.22 -2.20 -25.57
N ALA A 274 -0.77 -1.35 -26.49
CA ALA A 274 -1.60 -0.28 -27.06
C ALA A 274 -2.82 -0.81 -27.85
N SER A 275 -2.68 -1.96 -28.54
CA SER A 275 -3.78 -2.56 -29.30
C SER A 275 -4.87 -3.12 -28.38
N HIS A 276 -4.48 -3.77 -27.28
CA HIS A 276 -5.43 -4.26 -26.28
C HIS A 276 -6.07 -3.11 -25.51
N ALA A 277 -5.35 -2.00 -25.31
CA ALA A 277 -5.89 -0.84 -24.61
C ALA A 277 -7.15 -0.27 -25.25
N VAL A 278 -7.19 -0.20 -26.58
CA VAL A 278 -8.38 0.24 -27.32
C VAL A 278 -9.53 -0.76 -27.13
N SER A 279 -9.26 -2.06 -27.21
CA SER A 279 -10.28 -3.10 -27.03
C SER A 279 -10.90 -3.08 -25.63
N PHE A 280 -10.08 -2.90 -24.59
CA PHE A 280 -10.57 -2.80 -23.20
C PHE A 280 -11.28 -1.48 -22.92
N ALA A 281 -10.86 -0.38 -23.56
CA ALA A 281 -11.57 0.90 -23.50
C ALA A 281 -12.99 0.78 -24.09
N LEU A 282 -13.11 0.13 -25.26
CA LEU A 282 -14.39 -0.14 -25.90
C LEU A 282 -15.23 -1.13 -25.09
N MET A 283 -14.62 -2.17 -24.51
CA MET A 283 -15.32 -3.11 -23.63
C MET A 283 -15.91 -2.41 -22.40
N GLY A 284 -15.16 -1.50 -21.76
CA GLY A 284 -15.63 -0.70 -20.63
C GLY A 284 -16.74 0.28 -21.02
N LEU A 285 -16.67 0.88 -22.22
CA LEU A 285 -17.73 1.72 -22.76
C LEU A 285 -19.00 0.90 -23.02
N CYS A 286 -18.88 -0.22 -23.73
CA CYS A 286 -19.98 -1.12 -24.03
C CYS A 286 -20.62 -1.68 -22.77
N SER A 287 -19.83 -2.09 -21.77
CA SER A 287 -20.37 -2.54 -20.49
C SER A 287 -21.11 -1.42 -19.78
N GLY A 288 -20.62 -0.18 -19.82
CA GLY A 288 -21.32 0.96 -19.21
C GLY A 288 -22.61 1.36 -19.92
N ILE A 289 -22.69 1.16 -21.24
CA ILE A 289 -23.92 1.36 -22.00
C ILE A 289 -24.93 0.25 -21.70
N LEU A 290 -24.47 -1.01 -21.63
CA LEU A 290 -25.32 -2.19 -21.38
C LEU A 290 -25.83 -2.26 -19.93
N PHE A 291 -25.02 -1.85 -18.95
CA PHE A 291 -25.43 -1.73 -17.55
C PHE A 291 -26.07 -0.38 -17.22
N GLY A 292 -26.21 0.51 -18.20
CA GLY A 292 -26.90 1.80 -18.08
C GLY A 292 -28.41 1.66 -18.10
N PHE A 293 -28.97 0.79 -17.25
CA PHE A 293 -30.40 0.69 -16.92
C PHE A 293 -30.55 0.17 -15.47
#